data_AF-A0A800BP51-F1
#
_entry.id   AF-A0A800BP51-F1
#
_cell.length_a   1.000
_cell.length_b   1.000
_cell.length_c   1.000
_cell.angle_alpha   90.00
_cell.angle_beta   90.00
_cell.angle_gamma   90.00
#
_symmetry.space_group_name_H-M   'P 1'
#
loop_
_entity.id
_entity.type
_entity.pdbx_description
1 polymer ?
#
loop_
_entity_poly.entity_id
_entity_poly.type
_entity_poly.pdbx_seq_one_letter_code
_entity_poly.pdbx_strand_id
1 'polypeptide(L)' 'MLDVGVEYGVITKKGHSYSYKEERLGVGREKAKTALKTDAKIMDAISKDVHKAVKEALTKDE' A
#
# COMPACT_ATOMS: atom_id res chain seq x y z
N MET A 1 2.22 3.49 -6.59
CA MET A 1 2.32 2.90 -5.24
C MET A 1 0.97 2.65 -4.59
N LEU A 2 0.07 3.64 -4.49
CA LEU A 2 -1.24 3.40 -3.86
C LEU A 2 -2.04 2.30 -4.58
N ASP A 3 -2.24 2.42 -5.90
CA ASP A 3 -3.06 1.45 -6.66
C ASP A 3 -2.41 0.06 -6.70
N VAL A 4 -1.09 -0.01 -6.95
CA VAL A 4 -0.31 -1.27 -6.90
C VAL A 4 -0.40 -1.92 -5.51
N GLY A 5 -0.27 -1.14 -4.43
CA GLY A 5 -0.40 -1.67 -3.08
C GLY A 5 -1.79 -2.25 -2.81
N VAL A 6 -2.84 -1.68 -3.39
CA VAL A 6 -4.20 -2.24 -3.28
C VAL A 6 -4.33 -3.52 -4.12
N GLU A 7 -3.77 -3.53 -5.32
CA GLU A 7 -3.81 -4.67 -6.25
C GLU A 7 -3.13 -5.92 -5.68
N TYR A 8 -1.95 -5.74 -5.06
CA TYR A 8 -1.21 -6.82 -4.41
C TYR A 8 -1.66 -7.07 -2.95
N GLY A 9 -2.73 -6.42 -2.49
CA GLY A 9 -3.31 -6.64 -1.15
C GLY A 9 -2.48 -6.08 0.02
N VAL A 10 -1.42 -5.31 -0.25
CA VAL A 10 -0.61 -4.64 0.78
C VAL A 10 -1.39 -3.48 1.43
N ILE A 11 -2.18 -2.75 0.66
CA ILE A 11 -3.05 -1.66 1.11
C ILE A 11 -4.49 -2.15 1.08
N THR A 12 -5.15 -2.12 2.23
CA THR A 12 -6.57 -2.46 2.35
C THR A 12 -7.43 -1.24 2.08
N LYS A 13 -8.38 -1.37 1.15
CA LYS A 13 -9.41 -0.37 0.88
C LYS A 13 -10.75 -0.83 1.45
N LYS A 14 -11.26 -0.14 2.47
CA LYS A 14 -12.62 -0.33 2.99
C LYS A 14 -13.49 0.87 2.65
N GLY A 15 -14.31 0.73 1.60
CA GLY A 15 -15.10 1.82 1.04
C GLY A 15 -14.22 2.93 0.46
N HIS A 16 -14.33 4.14 1.01
CA HIS A 16 -13.45 5.27 0.65
C HIS A 16 -12.19 5.37 1.51
N SER A 17 -12.04 4.52 2.53
CA SER A 17 -10.89 4.55 3.44
C SER A 17 -9.77 3.62 2.97
N TYR A 18 -8.54 4.11 3.06
CA TYR A 18 -7.31 3.35 2.79
C TYR A 18 -6.56 3.14 4.10
N SER A 19 -6.14 1.90 4.31
CA SER A 19 -5.33 1.48 5.45
C SER A 19 -4.18 0.61 4.99
N TYR A 20 -3.03 0.77 5.59
CA TYR A 20 -1.87 -0.08 5.39
C TYR A 20 -1.59 -0.82 6.69
N LYS A 21 -1.74 -2.15 6.67
CA LYS A 21 -1.73 -2.99 7.89
C LYS A 21 -2.70 -2.43 8.93
N GLU A 22 -2.19 -1.95 10.06
CA GLU A 22 -2.96 -1.34 11.15
C GLU A 22 -2.98 0.20 11.09
N GLU A 23 -2.20 0.80 10.19
CA GLU A 23 -2.08 2.25 10.06
C GLU A 23 -3.10 2.81 9.06
N ARG A 24 -3.84 3.83 9.49
CA ARG A 24 -4.85 4.48 8.63
C ARG A 24 -4.18 5.55 7.77
N LEU A 25 -4.07 5.29 6.47
CA LEU A 25 -3.55 6.26 5.48
C LEU A 25 -4.53 7.41 5.21
N GLY A 26 -5.82 7.19 5.46
CA GLY A 26 -6.85 8.22 5.43
C GLY A 26 -8.05 7.86 4.55
N VAL A 27 -8.96 8.83 4.39
CA VAL A 27 -10.17 8.67 3.59
C VAL A 27 -10.00 9.40 2.27
N GLY A 28 -10.08 8.67 1.17
CA GLY A 28 -9.89 9.17 -0.19
C GLY A 28 -8.46 9.01 -0.71
N ARG A 29 -8.34 8.99 -2.04
CA ARG A 29 -7.05 8.81 -2.74
C ARG A 29 -6.07 9.94 -2.43
N GLU A 30 -6.56 11.17 -2.32
CA GLU A 30 -5.72 12.33 -2.03
C GLU A 30 -5.11 12.26 -0.63
N LYS A 31 -5.92 12.04 0.42
CA LYS A 31 -5.40 11.93 1.79
C LYS A 31 -4.40 10.79 1.93
N ALA A 32 -4.68 9.64 1.31
CA ALA A 32 -3.75 8.52 1.32
C ALA A 32 -2.42 8.88 0.63
N LYS A 33 -2.44 9.54 -0.53
CA LYS A 33 -1.21 10.03 -1.18
C LYS A 33 -0.46 11.04 -0.32
N THR A 34 -1.16 11.92 0.39
CA THR A 34 -0.55 12.87 1.30
C THR A 34 0.13 12.16 2.46
N ALA A 35 -0.53 11.19 3.11
CA ALA A 35 0.06 10.39 4.19
C ALA A 35 1.35 9.68 3.75
N LEU A 36 1.36 9.13 2.53
CA LEU A 36 2.57 8.52 1.94
C LEU A 36 3.70 9.53 1.71
N LYS A 37 3.37 10.79 1.39
CA LYS A 37 4.38 11.84 1.17
C LYS A 37 4.89 12.44 2.48
N THR A 38 4.03 12.56 3.49
CA THR A 38 4.40 13.13 4.79
C THR A 38 5.19 12.14 5.64
N ASP A 39 4.89 10.84 5.54
CA ASP A 39 5.57 9.79 6.29
C ASP A 39 6.47 8.94 5.40
N ALA A 40 7.72 9.37 5.27
CA ALA A 40 8.75 8.62 4.54
C ALA A 40 8.95 7.19 5.08
N LYS A 41 8.72 6.97 6.39
CA LYS A 41 8.79 5.64 7.02
C LYS A 41 7.69 4.71 6.50
N ILE A 42 6.45 5.21 6.41
CA ILE A 42 5.31 4.46 5.88
C ILE A 42 5.54 4.16 4.39
N MET A 43 6.02 5.16 3.64
CA MET A 43 6.33 5.01 2.22
C MET A 43 7.37 3.91 1.96
N ASP A 44 8.47 3.90 2.73
CA ASP A 44 9.51 2.87 2.60
C ASP A 44 8.97 1.47 2.97
N ALA A 45 8.17 1.38 4.04
CA ALA A 45 7.56 0.13 4.47
C ALA A 45 6.63 -0.44 3.39
N ILE A 46 5.74 0.38 2.82
CA ILE A 46 4.83 -0.02 1.74
C ILE A 46 5.62 -0.41 0.50
N SER A 47 6.65 0.34 0.14
CA SER A 47 7.48 0.03 -1.02
C SER A 47 8.11 -1.37 -0.91
N LYS A 48 8.66 -1.69 0.27
CA LYS A 48 9.25 -3.01 0.56
C LYS A 48 8.23 -4.12 0.51
N ASP A 49 7.07 -3.94 1.15
CA ASP A 49 6.03 -4.95 1.15
C ASP A 49 5.42 -5.16 -0.23
N VAL A 50 5.21 -4.09 -1.01
CA VAL A 50 4.76 -4.19 -2.39
C VAL A 50 5.77 -4.93 -3.24
N HIS A 51 7.06 -4.59 -3.16
CA HIS A 51 8.10 -5.34 -3.87
C HIS A 51 8.12 -6.81 -3.50
N LYS A 52 7.97 -7.12 -2.21
CA LYS A 52 7.92 -8.50 -1.73
C LYS A 52 6.70 -9.24 -2.29
N ALA A 53 5.51 -8.64 -2.20
CA ALA A 53 4.28 -9.22 -2.72
C ALA A 53 4.33 -9.43 -4.24
N VAL A 54 4.89 -8.48 -4.99
CA VAL A 54 5.13 -8.59 -6.44
C VAL A 54 6.09 -9.74 -6.74
N LYS A 55 7.20 -9.83 -6.02
CA LYS A 55 8.18 -10.90 -6.18
C LYS A 55 7.57 -12.27 -5.87
N GLU A 56 6.82 -12.38 -4.78
CA GLU A 56 6.13 -13.62 -4.40
C GLU A 56 5.07 -14.02 -5.43
N ALA A 57 4.34 -13.06 -6.01
CA ALA A 57 3.39 -13.30 -7.09
C ALA A 57 4.11 -13.81 -8.35
N LEU A 58 5.25 -13.20 -8.72
CA LEU A 58 6.04 -13.64 -9.87
C LEU A 58 6.66 -15.03 -9.69
N THR A 59 7.05 -15.41 -8.48
CA THR A 59 7.65 -16.72 -8.19
C THR A 59 6.64 -17.87 -8.03
N LYS A 60 5.34 -17.57 -7.93
CA LYS A 60 4.29 -18.59 -7.75
C LYS A 60 3.72 -19.12 -9.07
N ASP A 61 4.13 -18.54 -10.20
CA ASP A 61 3.76 -18.96 -11.55
C ASP A 61 4.79 -19.93 -12.20
N GLU A 62 5.77 -20.43 -11.45
CA GLU A 62 6.74 -21.46 -11.88
C GLU A 62 6.53 -22.82 -11.20
#